data_AF-A0A7C3HQW2-F1
#
_entry.id   AF-A0A7C3HQW2-F1
#
_cell.length_a   1.000
_cell.length_b   1.000
_cell.length_c   1.000
_cell.angle_alpha   90.00
_cell.angle_beta   90.00
_cell.angle_gamma   90.00
#
_symmetry.space_group_name_H-M   'P 1'
#
loop_
_entity.id
_entity.type
_entity.pdbx_description
1 polymer ?
#
loop_
_entity_poly.entity_id
_entity_poly.type
_entity_poly.pdbx_seq_one_letter_code
_entity_poly.pdbx_strand_id
1 'polypeptide(L)'
;FSITNYPRAIEPAVIPAEKAVAQMHRLAREVHPLCPVWRYDPVLFTSLTPPDFHLGNFAGLAAQLEGSTDEVVISFAQIYAKSRRNLDAAARRHRFTWEDPADETKRALAADLAEIARRHGMRLTVCSQPDYLVEGAGEARCVDVRRLARISGEPLDAPLKGNRPGCACHESRDIGEYDTCPHGCLYCYAVRNRRAALARYRAHDPAAPSLLPLEKEPSRPLPLLER
;
A
#
# COMPACT_ATOMS: atom_id res chain seq x y z
N PHE A 1 5.47 -0.35 2.31
CA PHE A 1 4.99 -0.61 3.68
C PHE A 1 3.75 0.24 3.91
N SER A 2 2.56 -0.35 4.04
CA SER A 2 1.32 0.44 4.16
C SER A 2 1.04 0.85 5.60
N ILE A 3 0.86 2.16 5.82
CA ILE A 3 0.48 2.75 7.12
C ILE A 3 -0.51 3.88 6.82
N THR A 4 -1.80 3.64 7.03
CA THR A 4 -2.89 4.61 6.82
C THR A 4 -3.43 5.15 8.13
N ASN A 5 -3.31 4.39 9.22
CA ASN A 5 -3.85 4.72 10.54
C ASN A 5 -5.36 5.04 10.52
N TYR A 6 -6.12 4.26 9.75
CA TYR A 6 -7.56 4.48 9.66
C TYR A 6 -8.31 3.90 10.88
N PRO A 7 -9.50 4.47 11.19
CA PRO A 7 -10.37 3.91 12.20
C PRO A 7 -10.67 2.43 11.99
N ARG A 8 -10.84 1.68 13.08
CA ARG A 8 -11.19 0.24 13.07
C ARG A 8 -12.47 -0.08 12.31
N ALA A 9 -13.36 0.90 12.15
CA ALA A 9 -14.56 0.76 11.32
C ALA A 9 -14.23 0.53 9.83
N ILE A 10 -13.06 1.01 9.37
CA ILE A 10 -12.56 0.89 7.98
C ILE A 10 -11.49 -0.20 7.89
N GLU A 11 -10.60 -0.28 8.87
CA GLU A 11 -9.48 -1.22 8.95
C GLU A 11 -9.55 -2.07 10.24
N PRO A 12 -10.37 -3.12 10.27
CA PRO A 12 -10.73 -3.78 11.52
C PRO A 12 -9.56 -4.50 12.19
N ALA A 13 -8.64 -5.09 11.41
CA ALA A 13 -7.56 -5.92 11.96
C ALA A 13 -6.15 -5.54 11.46
N VAL A 14 -5.94 -4.31 11.00
CA VAL A 14 -4.59 -3.78 10.71
C VAL A 14 -3.84 -3.51 12.02
N ILE A 15 -2.52 -3.68 12.07
CA ILE A 15 -1.75 -3.37 13.27
C ILE A 15 -1.84 -1.88 13.64
N PRO A 16 -1.72 -1.50 14.93
CA PRO A 16 -1.61 -0.09 15.33
C PRO A 16 -0.46 0.62 14.60
N ALA A 17 -0.66 1.91 14.29
CA ALA A 17 0.30 2.68 13.50
C ALA A 17 1.66 2.79 14.18
N GLU A 18 1.71 2.90 15.51
CA GLU A 18 2.95 3.00 16.28
C GLU A 18 3.82 1.74 16.09
N LYS A 19 3.19 0.56 16.01
CA LYS A 19 3.89 -0.70 15.74
C LYS A 19 4.40 -0.75 14.30
N ALA A 20 3.60 -0.29 13.34
CA ALA A 20 3.98 -0.24 11.93
C ALA A 20 5.16 0.72 11.69
N VAL A 21 5.11 1.91 12.31
CA VAL A 21 6.19 2.91 12.31
C VAL A 21 7.46 2.30 12.89
N ALA A 22 7.39 1.64 14.06
CA ALA A 22 8.55 1.00 14.68
C ALA A 22 9.17 -0.09 13.79
N GLN A 23 8.34 -0.88 13.10
CA GLN A 23 8.79 -1.88 12.13
C GLN A 23 9.48 -1.24 10.91
N MET A 24 8.97 -0.11 10.44
CA MET A 24 9.54 0.60 9.29
C MET A 24 10.90 1.21 9.63
N HIS A 25 11.04 1.82 10.81
CA HIS A 25 12.34 2.25 11.36
C HIS A 25 13.32 1.09 11.50
N ARG A 26 12.85 -0.06 11.98
CA ARG A 26 13.68 -1.26 12.09
C ARG A 26 14.18 -1.71 10.72
N LEU A 27 13.32 -1.74 9.69
CA LEU A 27 13.71 -2.10 8.33
C LEU A 27 14.75 -1.13 7.75
N ALA A 28 14.58 0.17 7.96
CA ALA A 28 15.53 1.18 7.53
C ALA A 28 16.93 0.98 8.15
N ARG A 29 16.99 0.64 9.45
CA ARG A 29 18.25 0.43 10.18
C ARG A 29 18.92 -0.92 9.87
N GLU A 30 18.14 -1.99 9.79
CA GLU A 30 18.68 -3.37 9.68
C GLU A 30 18.96 -3.79 8.24
N VAL A 31 18.27 -3.20 7.26
CA VAL A 31 18.41 -3.55 5.84
C VAL A 31 19.08 -2.43 5.05
N HIS A 32 18.38 -1.32 4.85
CA HIS A 32 18.91 -0.15 4.15
C HIS A 32 17.94 1.04 4.31
N PRO A 33 18.39 2.31 4.45
CA PRO A 33 17.51 3.47 4.61
C PRO A 33 16.56 3.70 3.42
N LEU A 34 16.95 3.27 2.22
CA LEU A 34 16.10 3.34 1.01
C LEU A 34 15.17 2.13 0.82
N CYS A 35 15.27 1.09 1.65
CA CYS A 35 14.48 -0.13 1.50
C CYS A 35 12.97 0.10 1.77
N PRO A 36 12.57 0.63 2.94
CA PRO A 36 11.16 0.95 3.16
C PRO A 36 10.70 2.15 2.32
N VAL A 37 9.57 1.97 1.63
CA VAL A 37 8.77 3.04 1.05
C VAL A 37 7.43 3.06 1.76
N TRP A 38 7.05 4.21 2.34
CA TRP A 38 5.76 4.36 3.00
C TRP A 38 4.66 4.36 1.95
N ARG A 39 3.57 3.65 2.21
CA ARG A 39 2.35 3.75 1.41
C ARG A 39 1.21 4.25 2.29
N TYR A 40 0.78 5.47 2.04
CA TYR A 40 -0.47 6.00 2.57
C TYR A 40 -1.58 5.74 1.53
N ASP A 41 -1.87 4.45 1.36
CA ASP A 41 -2.55 3.94 0.18
C ASP A 41 -3.54 2.82 0.55
N PRO A 42 -4.82 2.92 0.16
CA PRO A 42 -5.42 4.04 -0.58
C PRO A 42 -5.90 5.17 0.35
N VAL A 43 -5.99 6.39 -0.21
CA VAL A 43 -6.73 7.52 0.35
C VAL A 43 -8.22 7.28 0.12
N LEU A 44 -8.98 7.10 1.21
CA LEU A 44 -10.42 6.81 1.19
C LEU A 44 -11.21 7.91 1.90
N PHE A 45 -12.18 8.50 1.21
CA PHE A 45 -13.03 9.55 1.75
C PHE A 45 -14.28 8.98 2.43
N THR A 46 -14.43 9.30 3.71
CA THR A 46 -15.62 9.00 4.51
C THR A 46 -15.85 10.13 5.50
N SER A 47 -17.02 10.18 6.14
CA SER A 47 -17.23 11.07 7.30
C SER A 47 -16.30 10.78 8.49
N LEU A 48 -15.61 9.63 8.52
CA LEU A 48 -14.58 9.30 9.52
C LEU A 48 -13.17 9.69 9.07
N THR A 49 -12.98 9.91 7.77
CA THR A 49 -11.72 10.25 7.12
C THR A 49 -11.94 11.42 6.15
N PRO A 50 -12.42 12.59 6.62
CA PRO A 50 -12.55 13.78 5.78
C PRO A 50 -11.17 14.33 5.38
N PRO A 51 -11.09 15.30 4.45
CA PRO A 51 -9.83 15.92 4.05
C PRO A 51 -8.94 16.35 5.24
N ASP A 52 -9.51 17.05 6.23
CA ASP A 52 -8.77 17.50 7.42
C ASP A 52 -8.19 16.35 8.26
N PHE A 53 -8.91 15.22 8.32
CA PHE A 53 -8.36 14.01 8.94
C PHE A 53 -7.12 13.55 8.18
N HIS A 54 -7.18 13.50 6.84
CA HIS A 54 -6.03 13.08 6.05
C HIS A 54 -4.84 14.02 6.24
N LEU A 55 -5.05 15.34 6.26
CA LEU A 55 -3.98 16.30 6.49
C LEU A 55 -3.30 16.09 7.85
N GLY A 56 -4.08 16.03 8.93
CA GLY A 56 -3.54 15.86 10.29
C GLY A 56 -2.89 14.48 10.51
N ASN A 57 -3.57 13.43 10.06
CA ASN A 57 -3.09 12.06 10.19
C ASN A 57 -1.83 11.81 9.36
N PHE A 58 -1.79 12.29 8.12
CA PHE A 58 -0.63 12.16 7.25
C PHE A 58 0.56 12.94 7.81
N ALA A 59 0.37 14.18 8.27
CA ALA A 59 1.45 14.95 8.92
C ALA A 59 1.99 14.25 10.17
N GLY A 60 1.11 13.71 11.02
CA GLY A 60 1.51 12.96 12.21
C GLY A 60 2.29 11.69 11.90
N LEU A 61 1.92 10.97 10.83
CA LEU A 61 2.65 9.79 10.36
C LEU A 61 3.98 10.18 9.69
N ALA A 62 3.98 11.22 8.86
CA ALA A 62 5.18 11.71 8.18
C ALA A 62 6.26 12.13 9.20
N ALA A 63 5.88 12.88 10.23
CA ALA A 63 6.78 13.26 11.32
C ALA A 63 7.37 12.04 12.04
N GLN A 64 6.55 11.02 12.31
CA GLN A 64 7.02 9.78 12.94
C GLN A 64 7.93 8.93 12.04
N LEU A 65 7.82 9.08 10.72
CA LEU A 65 8.56 8.30 9.73
C LEU A 65 9.81 9.01 9.20
N GLU A 66 10.10 10.25 9.65
CA GLU A 66 11.33 10.96 9.30
C GLU A 66 12.57 10.08 9.55
N GLY A 67 13.51 10.11 8.59
CA GLY A 67 14.73 9.30 8.64
C GLY A 67 14.53 7.80 8.37
N SER A 68 13.29 7.31 8.33
CA SER A 68 12.99 5.91 7.97
C SER A 68 12.68 5.71 6.49
N THR A 69 12.37 6.76 5.74
CA THR A 69 12.12 6.70 4.29
C THR A 69 12.31 8.07 3.64
N ASP A 70 12.52 8.07 2.32
CA ASP A 70 12.60 9.24 1.46
C ASP A 70 11.39 9.34 0.49
N GLU A 71 10.41 8.43 0.60
CA GLU A 71 9.28 8.36 -0.33
C GLU A 71 7.98 7.89 0.34
N VAL A 72 6.88 8.55 -0.03
CA VAL A 72 5.52 8.15 0.31
C VAL A 72 4.68 8.00 -0.95
N VAL A 73 4.06 6.84 -1.08
CA VAL A 73 3.14 6.52 -2.19
C VAL A 73 1.70 6.72 -1.74
N ILE A 74 0.92 7.39 -2.57
CA ILE A 74 -0.55 7.44 -2.45
C ILE A 74 -1.23 6.87 -3.70
N SER A 75 -2.48 6.46 -3.53
CA SER A 75 -3.49 6.42 -4.58
C SER A 75 -4.84 6.72 -3.94
N PHE A 76 -5.77 7.28 -4.69
CA PHE A 76 -7.16 7.41 -4.26
C PHE A 76 -7.91 6.11 -4.47
N ALA A 77 -8.74 5.71 -3.50
CA ALA A 77 -9.41 4.42 -3.50
C ALA A 77 -10.23 4.20 -4.78
N GLN A 78 -9.93 3.13 -5.52
CA GLN A 78 -10.77 2.69 -6.62
C GLN A 78 -12.00 1.91 -6.11
N ILE A 79 -13.17 2.40 -6.48
CA ILE A 79 -14.45 1.88 -5.98
C ILE A 79 -15.01 0.82 -6.91
N TYR A 80 -14.52 -0.41 -6.76
CA TYR A 80 -15.08 -1.59 -7.40
C TYR A 80 -16.45 -1.99 -6.81
N ALA A 81 -17.23 -2.77 -7.55
CA ALA A 81 -18.53 -3.28 -7.09
C ALA A 81 -18.46 -3.98 -5.71
N LYS A 82 -17.33 -4.65 -5.42
CA LYS A 82 -17.10 -5.28 -4.13
C LYS A 82 -16.78 -4.28 -3.02
N SER A 83 -15.84 -3.37 -3.23
CA SER A 83 -15.51 -2.35 -2.21
C SER A 83 -16.72 -1.47 -1.93
N ARG A 84 -17.51 -1.12 -2.94
CA ARG A 84 -18.83 -0.47 -2.79
C ARG A 84 -19.74 -1.24 -1.83
N ARG A 85 -20.01 -2.54 -2.08
CA ARG A 85 -20.85 -3.37 -1.19
C ARG A 85 -20.33 -3.40 0.25
N ASN A 86 -19.02 -3.53 0.43
CA ASN A 86 -18.40 -3.54 1.76
C ASN A 86 -18.56 -2.19 2.48
N LEU A 87 -18.29 -1.10 1.77
CA LEU A 87 -18.44 0.26 2.27
C LEU A 87 -19.90 0.57 2.63
N ASP A 88 -20.86 0.23 1.76
CA ASP A 88 -22.29 0.44 2.03
C ASP A 88 -22.76 -0.33 3.27
N ALA A 89 -22.34 -1.58 3.41
CA ALA A 89 -22.68 -2.40 4.58
C ALA A 89 -22.06 -1.84 5.87
N ALA A 90 -20.80 -1.42 5.81
CA ALA A 90 -20.10 -0.85 6.95
C ALA A 90 -20.63 0.54 7.31
N ALA A 91 -20.93 1.39 6.33
CA ALA A 91 -21.54 2.71 6.49
C ALA A 91 -22.85 2.62 7.29
N ARG A 92 -23.74 1.67 6.92
CA ARG A 92 -24.96 1.39 7.68
C ARG A 92 -24.68 0.89 9.10
N ARG A 93 -23.76 -0.08 9.24
CA ARG A 93 -23.44 -0.72 10.53
C ARG A 93 -22.78 0.24 11.52
N HIS A 94 -21.85 1.05 11.05
CA HIS A 94 -21.00 1.91 11.85
C HIS A 94 -21.42 3.38 11.84
N ARG A 95 -22.51 3.70 11.11
CA ARG A 95 -23.13 5.03 11.03
C ARG A 95 -22.16 6.11 10.50
N PHE A 96 -21.57 5.84 9.34
CA PHE A 96 -20.76 6.81 8.60
C PHE A 96 -21.23 6.89 7.14
N THR A 97 -20.86 7.95 6.42
CA THR A 97 -21.04 8.08 4.96
C THR A 97 -19.70 7.98 4.23
N TRP A 98 -19.73 7.58 2.96
CA TRP A 98 -18.55 7.53 2.09
C TRP A 98 -18.89 8.09 0.72
N GLU A 99 -17.88 8.61 0.04
CA GLU A 99 -18.00 9.15 -1.31
C GLU A 99 -16.72 8.91 -2.11
N ASP A 100 -16.84 9.03 -3.42
CA ASP A 100 -15.70 9.18 -4.33
C ASP A 100 -15.74 10.63 -4.84
N PRO A 101 -14.92 11.54 -4.27
CA PRO A 101 -15.09 12.96 -4.55
C PRO A 101 -14.61 13.32 -5.95
N ALA A 102 -15.00 14.52 -6.39
CA ALA A 102 -14.56 15.09 -7.66
C ALA A 102 -13.02 15.18 -7.74
N ASP A 103 -12.49 15.15 -8.96
CA ASP A 103 -11.06 15.12 -9.20
C ASP A 103 -10.35 16.39 -8.70
N GLU A 104 -11.03 17.53 -8.69
CA GLU A 104 -10.53 18.78 -8.13
C GLU A 104 -10.20 18.64 -6.63
N THR A 105 -11.08 17.98 -5.87
CA THR A 105 -10.87 17.71 -4.43
C THR A 105 -9.69 16.77 -4.22
N LYS A 106 -9.55 15.73 -5.06
CA LYS A 106 -8.42 14.80 -5.00
C LYS A 106 -7.10 15.49 -5.34
N ARG A 107 -7.06 16.32 -6.38
CA ARG A 107 -5.89 17.12 -6.77
C ARG A 107 -5.48 18.09 -5.67
N ALA A 108 -6.44 18.80 -5.07
CA ALA A 108 -6.17 19.72 -3.96
C ALA A 108 -5.54 18.98 -2.78
N LEU A 109 -6.14 17.85 -2.34
CA LEU A 109 -5.57 17.05 -1.26
C LEU A 109 -4.19 16.50 -1.63
N ALA A 110 -3.98 16.01 -2.85
CA ALA A 110 -2.67 15.52 -3.30
C ALA A 110 -1.58 16.62 -3.22
N ALA A 111 -1.90 17.87 -3.57
CA ALA A 111 -0.99 19.00 -3.46
C ALA A 111 -0.62 19.29 -2.00
N ASP A 112 -1.60 19.30 -1.09
CA ASP A 112 -1.35 19.51 0.33
C ASP A 112 -0.49 18.38 0.93
N LEU A 113 -0.79 17.13 0.58
CA LEU A 113 -0.01 15.97 1.02
C LEU A 113 1.42 16.00 0.47
N ALA A 114 1.63 16.49 -0.76
CA ALA A 114 2.95 16.62 -1.36
C ALA A 114 3.81 17.64 -0.61
N GLU A 115 3.22 18.77 -0.23
CA GLU A 115 3.90 19.80 0.56
C GLU A 115 4.24 19.28 1.98
N ILE A 116 3.32 18.55 2.63
CA ILE A 116 3.61 17.92 3.93
C ILE A 116 4.75 16.90 3.79
N ALA A 117 4.69 16.02 2.80
CA ALA A 117 5.74 15.03 2.56
C ALA A 117 7.11 15.70 2.40
N ARG A 118 7.17 16.77 1.59
CA ARG A 118 8.39 17.54 1.34
C ARG A 118 8.97 18.14 2.62
N ARG A 119 8.15 18.69 3.51
CA ARG A 119 8.59 19.25 4.80
C ARG A 119 9.23 18.19 5.71
N HIS A 120 8.79 16.94 5.60
CA HIS A 120 9.31 15.79 6.35
C HIS A 120 10.38 14.99 5.57
N GLY A 121 10.97 15.57 4.52
CA GLY A 121 12.07 14.97 3.78
C GLY A 121 11.67 13.81 2.86
N MET A 122 10.38 13.69 2.52
CA MET A 122 9.85 12.63 1.65
C MET A 122 9.37 13.19 0.32
N ARG A 123 9.57 12.43 -0.76
CA ARG A 123 8.91 12.68 -2.04
C ARG A 123 7.56 11.98 -2.06
N LEU A 124 6.50 12.71 -2.38
CA LEU A 124 5.20 12.11 -2.67
C LEU A 124 5.20 11.50 -4.08
N THR A 125 4.70 10.28 -4.21
CA THR A 125 4.49 9.64 -5.51
C THR A 125 3.08 9.06 -5.63
N VAL A 126 2.52 9.06 -6.84
CA VAL A 126 1.15 8.64 -7.12
C VAL A 126 1.14 7.35 -7.93
N CYS A 127 0.41 6.33 -7.44
CA CYS A 127 0.40 5.01 -8.05
C CYS A 127 -0.74 4.87 -9.07
N SER A 128 -0.39 4.78 -10.35
CA SER A 128 -1.33 4.38 -11.42
C SER A 128 -2.51 5.33 -11.64
N GLN A 129 -2.38 6.58 -11.22
CA GLN A 129 -3.41 7.63 -11.34
C GLN A 129 -2.75 8.96 -11.76
N PRO A 130 -2.29 9.07 -13.02
CA PRO A 130 -1.55 10.24 -13.49
C PRO A 130 -2.34 11.55 -13.37
N ASP A 131 -3.68 11.49 -13.38
CA ASP A 131 -4.58 12.65 -13.25
C ASP A 131 -4.47 13.38 -11.89
N TYR A 132 -3.82 12.74 -10.91
CA TYR A 132 -3.59 13.29 -9.58
C TYR A 132 -2.10 13.58 -9.31
N LEU A 133 -1.26 13.56 -10.34
CA LEU A 133 0.08 14.10 -10.25
C LEU A 133 -0.01 15.63 -10.13
N VAL A 134 0.65 16.13 -9.09
CA VAL A 134 0.72 17.55 -8.74
C VAL A 134 2.18 18.00 -8.77
N GLU A 135 2.41 19.31 -8.71
CA GLU A 135 3.76 19.85 -8.63
C GLU A 135 4.52 19.24 -7.44
N GLY A 136 5.76 18.80 -7.67
CA GLY A 136 6.59 18.14 -6.66
C GLY A 136 6.28 16.64 -6.43
N ALA A 137 5.19 16.11 -7.00
CA ALA A 137 4.89 14.68 -6.97
C ALA A 137 5.46 13.95 -8.20
N GLY A 138 5.74 12.65 -8.06
CA GLY A 138 6.19 11.79 -9.16
C GLY A 138 5.31 10.56 -9.36
N GLU A 139 5.55 9.80 -10.43
CA GLU A 139 4.92 8.49 -10.59
C GLU A 139 5.52 7.47 -9.63
N ALA A 140 4.66 6.73 -8.93
CA ALA A 140 5.09 5.69 -8.01
C ALA A 140 5.47 4.41 -8.76
N ARG A 141 6.49 3.72 -8.23
CA ARG A 141 6.93 2.41 -8.71
C ARG A 141 7.03 1.45 -7.53
N CYS A 142 6.19 0.43 -7.51
CA CYS A 142 6.31 -0.66 -6.53
C CYS A 142 7.57 -1.49 -6.77
N VAL A 143 7.97 -1.65 -8.04
CA VAL A 143 9.23 -2.25 -8.46
C VAL A 143 10.04 -1.20 -9.20
N ASP A 144 11.04 -0.65 -8.52
CA ASP A 144 11.88 0.44 -9.02
C ASP A 144 13.34 0.00 -9.10
N VAL A 145 13.77 -0.34 -10.32
CA VAL A 145 15.16 -0.73 -10.61
C VAL A 145 16.15 0.35 -10.16
N ARG A 146 15.80 1.64 -10.24
CA ARG A 146 16.69 2.73 -9.82
C ARG A 146 16.89 2.75 -8.31
N ARG A 147 15.82 2.55 -7.54
CA ARG A 147 15.91 2.41 -6.08
C ARG A 147 16.65 1.13 -5.70
N LEU A 148 16.36 0.01 -6.37
CA LEU A 148 17.06 -1.26 -6.13
C LEU A 148 18.56 -1.16 -6.41
N ALA A 149 18.96 -0.52 -7.51
CA ALA A 149 20.38 -0.30 -7.85
C ALA A 149 21.10 0.55 -6.80
N ARG A 150 20.42 1.59 -6.26
CA ARG A 150 20.96 2.39 -5.13
C ARG A 150 21.11 1.58 -3.85
N ILE A 151 20.21 0.62 -3.60
CA ILE A 151 20.27 -0.25 -2.41
C ILE A 151 21.38 -1.31 -2.56
N SER A 152 21.50 -1.92 -3.73
CA SER A 152 22.50 -2.98 -3.97
C SER A 152 23.90 -2.44 -4.20
N GLY A 153 24.03 -1.19 -4.67
CA GLY A 153 25.30 -0.65 -5.18
C GLY A 153 25.69 -1.19 -6.56
N GLU A 154 24.83 -2.00 -7.17
CA GLU A 154 25.07 -2.67 -8.45
C GLU A 154 24.19 -2.08 -9.54
N PRO A 155 24.69 -1.94 -10.79
CA PRO A 155 23.85 -1.59 -11.93
C PRO A 155 22.76 -2.65 -12.12
N LEU A 156 21.51 -2.18 -12.23
CA LEU A 156 20.37 -3.03 -12.57
C LEU A 156 19.65 -2.39 -13.76
N ASP A 157 19.16 -3.23 -14.65
CA ASP A 157 18.34 -2.84 -15.79
C ASP A 157 17.15 -3.79 -15.95
N ALA A 158 15.98 -3.24 -16.24
CA ALA A 158 14.79 -3.99 -16.61
C ALA A 158 13.84 -3.05 -17.37
N PRO A 159 13.02 -3.57 -18.30
CA PRO A 159 12.07 -2.74 -19.02
C PRO A 159 10.94 -2.24 -18.10
N LEU A 160 10.37 -1.09 -18.43
CA LEU A 160 9.09 -0.67 -17.87
C LEU A 160 8.00 -1.62 -18.37
N LYS A 161 7.33 -2.31 -17.45
CA LYS A 161 6.27 -3.27 -17.75
C LYS A 161 5.31 -3.30 -16.56
N GLY A 162 4.45 -2.29 -16.52
CA GLY A 162 3.44 -2.15 -15.49
C GLY A 162 2.39 -3.26 -15.52
N ASN A 163 1.85 -3.59 -14.34
CA ASN A 163 0.83 -4.64 -14.19
C ASN A 163 -0.60 -4.19 -14.57
N ARG A 164 -0.82 -2.90 -14.86
CA ARG A 164 -2.13 -2.31 -15.19
C ARG A 164 -1.96 -0.94 -15.89
N PRO A 165 -3.00 -0.39 -16.52
CA PRO A 165 -2.94 0.94 -17.15
C PRO A 165 -2.44 2.02 -16.19
N GLY A 166 -1.49 2.85 -16.65
CA GLY A 166 -0.86 3.89 -15.84
C GLY A 166 0.20 3.41 -14.82
N CYS A 167 0.49 2.10 -14.76
CA CYS A 167 1.50 1.58 -13.84
C CYS A 167 2.92 1.77 -14.39
N ALA A 168 3.74 2.54 -13.69
CA ALA A 168 5.13 2.84 -14.07
C ALA A 168 6.18 1.85 -13.50
N CYS A 169 5.77 0.67 -13.04
CA CYS A 169 6.69 -0.33 -12.47
C CYS A 169 7.57 -0.97 -13.55
N HIS A 170 8.77 -1.37 -13.14
CA HIS A 170 9.61 -2.26 -13.96
C HIS A 170 9.07 -3.70 -13.93
N GLU A 171 9.50 -4.49 -14.91
CA GLU A 171 9.11 -5.90 -15.04
C GLU A 171 9.32 -6.67 -13.74
N SER A 172 8.29 -7.44 -13.36
CA SER A 172 8.29 -8.28 -12.17
C SER A 172 7.28 -9.41 -12.31
N ARG A 173 7.37 -10.38 -11.40
CA ARG A 173 6.37 -11.45 -11.24
C ARG A 173 5.78 -11.36 -9.84
N ASP A 174 4.46 -11.31 -9.76
CA ASP A 174 3.76 -11.33 -8.48
C ASP A 174 3.83 -12.73 -7.87
N ILE A 175 4.10 -12.78 -6.56
CA ILE A 175 4.15 -14.00 -5.75
C ILE A 175 3.04 -14.02 -4.68
N GLY A 176 2.17 -13.00 -4.68
CA GLY A 176 1.03 -12.90 -3.78
C GLY A 176 -0.10 -13.85 -4.16
N GLU A 177 -0.99 -14.08 -3.19
CA GLU A 177 -2.18 -14.90 -3.39
C GLU A 177 -3.40 -14.19 -2.79
N TYR A 178 -4.48 -14.12 -3.56
CA TYR A 178 -5.71 -13.45 -3.16
C TYR A 178 -6.47 -14.27 -2.12
N ASP A 179 -7.42 -13.63 -1.44
CA ASP A 179 -8.25 -14.32 -0.46
C ASP A 179 -7.43 -15.05 0.63
N THR A 180 -6.27 -14.52 1.03
CA THR A 180 -5.41 -15.04 2.12
C THR A 180 -5.22 -14.05 3.27
N CYS A 181 -5.35 -12.74 3.01
CA CYS A 181 -5.17 -11.69 4.01
C CYS A 181 -6.35 -11.62 5.01
N PRO A 182 -6.10 -11.69 6.34
CA PRO A 182 -7.16 -11.70 7.36
C PRO A 182 -7.64 -10.30 7.78
N HIS A 183 -6.99 -9.21 7.34
CA HIS A 183 -7.19 -7.86 7.88
C HIS A 183 -8.57 -7.26 7.64
N GLY A 184 -9.21 -7.61 6.52
CA GLY A 184 -10.62 -7.24 6.24
C GLY A 184 -10.87 -5.76 5.99
N CYS A 185 -9.91 -5.01 5.44
CA CYS A 185 -10.09 -3.60 5.08
C CYS A 185 -11.24 -3.41 4.07
N LEU A 186 -12.07 -2.39 4.25
CA LEU A 186 -13.29 -2.20 3.44
C LEU A 186 -13.01 -1.95 1.95
N TYR A 187 -11.91 -1.27 1.65
CA TYR A 187 -11.45 -0.95 0.30
C TYR A 187 -10.69 -2.10 -0.39
N CYS A 188 -10.50 -3.25 0.28
CA CYS A 188 -9.69 -4.33 -0.24
C CYS A 188 -10.31 -4.96 -1.51
N TYR A 189 -9.60 -4.89 -2.63
CA TYR A 189 -9.98 -5.58 -3.86
C TYR A 189 -9.58 -7.07 -3.84
N ALA A 190 -8.46 -7.43 -3.20
CA ALA A 190 -7.86 -8.79 -3.23
C ALA A 190 -8.61 -9.87 -2.43
N VAL A 191 -9.33 -9.54 -1.35
CA VAL A 191 -10.03 -10.55 -0.50
C VAL A 191 -11.53 -10.57 -0.79
N ARG A 192 -11.96 -11.32 -1.80
CA ARG A 192 -13.35 -11.50 -2.20
C ARG A 192 -14.23 -12.06 -1.08
N ASN A 193 -13.72 -12.99 -0.28
CA ASN A 193 -14.46 -13.58 0.83
C ASN A 193 -13.63 -13.60 2.12
N ARG A 194 -14.01 -12.74 3.08
CA ARG A 194 -13.31 -12.63 4.37
C ARG A 194 -13.33 -13.93 5.17
N ARG A 195 -14.44 -14.68 5.15
CA ARG A 195 -14.53 -15.96 5.87
C ARG A 195 -13.55 -16.97 5.29
N ALA A 196 -13.43 -17.03 3.96
CA ALA A 196 -12.47 -17.90 3.29
C ALA A 196 -11.02 -17.50 3.60
N ALA A 197 -10.71 -16.20 3.56
CA ALA A 197 -9.38 -15.70 3.91
C ALA A 197 -8.98 -16.00 5.35
N LEU A 198 -9.90 -15.86 6.31
CA LEU A 198 -9.66 -16.24 7.71
C LEU A 198 -9.42 -17.75 7.86
N ALA A 199 -10.16 -18.59 7.13
CA ALA A 199 -9.95 -20.03 7.16
C ALA A 199 -8.58 -20.41 6.57
N ARG A 200 -8.18 -19.79 5.46
CA ARG A 200 -6.88 -20.01 4.82
C ARG A 200 -5.73 -19.54 5.70
N TYR A 201 -5.83 -18.35 6.28
CA TYR A 201 -4.85 -17.83 7.24
C TYR A 201 -4.66 -18.77 8.43
N ARG A 202 -5.74 -19.36 8.97
CA ARG A 202 -5.66 -20.34 10.07
C ARG A 202 -5.03 -21.68 9.66
N ALA A 203 -5.17 -22.06 8.40
CA ALA A 203 -4.59 -23.28 7.85
C ALA A 203 -3.17 -23.07 7.30
N HIS A 204 -2.67 -21.83 7.27
CA HIS A 204 -1.34 -21.52 6.77
C HIS A 204 -0.28 -22.04 7.72
N ASP A 205 0.67 -22.81 7.18
CA ASP A 205 1.91 -23.18 7.85
C ASP A 205 2.98 -22.13 7.54
N PRO A 206 3.49 -21.38 8.55
CA PRO A 206 4.54 -20.39 8.34
C PRO A 206 5.86 -20.96 7.81
N ALA A 207 6.09 -22.27 7.94
CA ALA A 207 7.26 -22.95 7.38
C ALA A 207 7.06 -23.42 5.93
N ALA A 208 5.83 -23.37 5.40
CA ALA A 208 5.53 -23.79 4.05
C ALA A 208 6.06 -22.79 3.00
N PRO A 209 6.41 -23.25 1.78
CA PRO A 209 6.94 -22.41 0.72
C PRO A 209 5.89 -21.49 0.07
N SER A 210 4.61 -21.60 0.47
CA SER A 210 3.49 -20.88 -0.13
C SER A 210 2.39 -20.56 0.89
N LEU A 211 1.59 -19.53 0.59
CA LEU A 211 0.46 -19.10 1.44
C LEU A 211 -0.69 -20.11 1.46
N LEU A 212 -0.85 -20.88 0.38
CA LEU A 212 -1.83 -21.96 0.25
C LEU A 212 -1.11 -23.28 -0.06
N PRO A 213 -1.69 -24.45 0.29
CA PRO A 213 -1.12 -25.74 -0.09
C PRO A 213 -0.90 -25.81 -1.61
N LEU A 214 0.33 -26.19 -2.03
CA LEU A 214 0.62 -26.45 -3.44
C LEU A 214 -0.05 -27.76 -3.86
N GLU A 215 -0.80 -27.73 -4.94
CA GLU A 215 -1.30 -28.96 -5.56
C GLU A 215 -0.14 -29.67 -6.28
N LYS A 216 0.61 -30.47 -5.50
CA LYS A 216 1.82 -31.24 -5.88
C LYS A 216 3.09 -30.38 -5.97
N GLU A 217 4.21 -30.90 -5.45
CA GLU A 217 5.52 -30.30 -5.66
C GLU A 217 5.82 -30.19 -7.17
N PRO A 218 6.34 -29.05 -7.65
CA PRO A 218 6.82 -28.97 -9.02
C PRO A 218 7.89 -30.04 -9.23
N SER A 219 7.77 -30.80 -10.32
CA SER A 219 8.68 -31.92 -10.63
C SER A 219 10.14 -31.51 -10.90
N ARG A 220 10.44 -30.21 -10.89
CA ARG A 220 11.79 -29.66 -11.06
C ARG A 220 12.05 -28.49 -10.11
N PRO A 221 13.21 -28.45 -9.45
CA PRO A 221 13.64 -27.28 -8.71
C PRO A 221 13.77 -26.05 -9.64
N LEU A 222 13.40 -24.88 -9.12
CA LEU A 222 13.53 -23.61 -9.83
C LEU A 222 15.03 -23.25 -9.98
N PRO A 223 15.49 -22.80 -11.17
CA PRO A 223 16.90 -22.54 -11.44
C PRO A 223 17.58 -21.49 -10.54
N LEU A 224 16.78 -20.75 -9.75
CA LEU A 224 17.24 -19.64 -8.91
C LEU A 224 17.82 -20.09 -7.56
N LEU A 225 17.74 -21.38 -7.22
CA LEU A 225 18.26 -21.94 -5.96
C LEU A 225 19.63 -22.62 -6.10
N GLU A 226 20.25 -22.56 -7.27
CA GLU A 226 21.62 -23.05 -7.50
C GLU A 226 22.59 -21.86 -7.55
N ARG A 227 22.91 -21.29 -6.39
CA ARG A 227 24.14 -20.52 -6.15
C ARG A 227 24.64 -20.72 -4.73
#